data_AF-A0A963SXY7-F1
#
_entry.id   AF-A0A963SXY7-F1
#
_cell.length_a   1.000
_cell.length_b   1.000
_cell.length_c   1.000
_cell.angle_alpha   90.00
_cell.angle_beta   90.00
_cell.angle_gamma   90.00
#
_symmetry.space_group_name_H-M   'P 1'
#
loop_
_entity.id
_entity.type
_entity.pdbx_description
1 polymer ?
#
loop_
_entity_poly.entity_id
_entity_poly.type
_entity_poly.pdbx_seq_one_letter_code
_entity_poly.pdbx_strand_id
1 'polypeptide(L)'
;MRILFYAAFILFTLLCIIIAISNGTSVIFSLNPFPVNIPMPAFGLVFIGIFIGLFGGWIVSILSGVRHARRHRLADKKIKELEKQLNAEKSNIDLSKSGIHGKSS
;
A
#
# COMPACT_ATOMS: atom_id res chain seq x y z
N MET A 1 11.71 -6.89 -13.11
CA MET A 1 11.32 -6.59 -11.72
C MET A 1 10.78 -7.82 -10.99
N ARG A 2 9.66 -8.42 -11.42
CA ARG A 2 9.01 -9.54 -10.69
C ARG A 2 9.88 -10.81 -10.54
N ILE A 3 10.60 -11.22 -11.57
CA ILE A 3 11.44 -12.44 -11.55
C ILE A 3 12.60 -12.30 -10.56
N LEU A 4 13.24 -11.13 -10.52
CA LEU A 4 14.35 -10.85 -9.62
C LEU A 4 13.88 -10.85 -8.16
N PHE A 5 12.67 -10.34 -7.90
CA PHE A 5 12.02 -10.43 -6.60
C PHE A 5 11.74 -11.88 -6.19
N TYR A 6 11.19 -12.71 -7.10
CA TYR A 6 10.97 -14.13 -6.81
C TYR A 6 12.28 -14.89 -6.56
N ALA A 7 13.33 -14.62 -7.34
CA ALA A 7 14.64 -15.21 -7.13
C ALA A 7 15.24 -14.82 -5.76
N ALA A 8 15.18 -13.54 -5.39
CA ALA A 8 15.62 -13.07 -4.08
C ALA A 8 14.79 -13.69 -2.94
N PHE A 9 13.47 -13.83 -3.12
CA PHE A 9 12.58 -14.45 -2.14
C PHE A 9 12.87 -15.93 -1.96
N ILE A 10 13.10 -16.67 -3.05
CA ILE A 10 13.51 -18.09 -3.00
C ILE A 10 14.84 -18.22 -2.26
N LEU A 11 15.84 -17.41 -2.61
CA LEU A 11 17.15 -17.42 -1.95
C LEU A 11 17.04 -17.14 -0.45
N PHE A 12 16.28 -16.11 -0.08
CA PHE A 12 16.00 -15.76 1.31
C PHE A 12 15.31 -16.90 2.07
N THR A 13 14.30 -17.53 1.44
CA THR A 13 13.58 -18.67 2.02
C THR A 13 14.52 -19.84 2.25
N LEU A 14 15.38 -20.15 1.26
CA LEU A 14 16.37 -21.22 1.37
C LEU A 14 17.34 -20.97 2.53
N LEU A 15 17.83 -19.74 2.66
CA LEU A 15 18.72 -19.31 3.74
C LEU A 15 18.04 -19.46 5.11
N CYS A 16 16.77 -19.06 5.22
CA CYS A 16 15.97 -19.25 6.43
C CYS A 16 15.82 -20.74 6.79
N ILE A 17 15.58 -21.62 5.81
CA ILE A 17 15.48 -23.07 6.00
C ILE A 17 16.82 -23.65 6.48
N ILE A 18 17.94 -23.26 5.87
CA ILE A 18 19.28 -23.73 6.26
C ILE A 18 19.58 -23.33 7.70
N ILE A 19 19.30 -22.08 8.07
CA ILE A 19 19.47 -21.60 9.45
C ILE A 19 18.58 -22.38 10.40
N ALA A 20 17.32 -22.66 10.01
CA ALA A 20 16.38 -23.42 10.83
C ALA A 20 16.87 -24.83 11.12
N ILE A 21 17.31 -25.55 10.08
CA ILE A 21 17.82 -26.91 10.20
C ILE A 21 19.13 -26.93 11.00
N SER A 22 20.05 -26.00 10.72
CA SER A 22 21.35 -25.95 11.37
C SER A 22 21.29 -25.48 12.83
N ASN A 23 20.29 -24.67 13.20
CA ASN A 23 20.13 -24.08 14.53
C ASN A 23 18.82 -24.54 15.18
N GLY A 24 18.54 -25.84 15.07
CA GLY A 24 17.41 -26.50 15.72
C GLY A 24 17.54 -26.68 17.23
N THR A 25 18.56 -26.07 17.85
CA THR A 25 18.77 -26.14 19.29
C THR A 25 17.58 -25.51 20.01
N SER A 26 17.04 -26.22 21.01
CA SER A 26 15.91 -25.74 21.79
C SER A 26 16.37 -24.65 22.74
N VAL A 27 15.69 -23.51 22.70
CA VAL A 27 15.91 -22.35 23.56
C VAL A 27 14.62 -22.07 24.33
N ILE A 28 14.75 -21.73 25.61
CA ILE A 28 13.63 -21.31 26.43
C ILE A 28 13.41 -19.81 26.19
N PHE A 29 12.32 -19.48 25.52
CA PHE A 29 11.89 -18.09 25.38
C PHE A 29 11.05 -17.70 26.60
N SER A 30 11.57 -16.77 27.41
CA SER A 30 10.90 -16.24 28.60
C SER A 30 10.57 -14.75 28.43
N LEU A 31 9.31 -14.36 28.60
CA LEU A 31 8.92 -12.93 28.59
C LEU A 31 8.77 -12.37 30.00
N ASN A 32 9.81 -11.79 30.57
CA ASN A 32 9.69 -11.10 31.87
C ASN A 32 8.86 -9.79 31.70
N PRO A 33 7.88 -9.44 32.57
CA PRO A 33 7.45 -10.09 33.83
C PRO A 33 6.34 -11.13 33.70
N PHE A 34 5.93 -11.47 32.49
CA PHE A 34 4.93 -12.51 32.28
C PHE A 34 5.52 -13.91 32.59
N PRO A 35 4.80 -14.79 33.31
CA PRO A 35 5.25 -16.14 33.61
C PRO A 35 5.06 -17.09 32.40
N VAL A 36 5.52 -16.66 31.22
CA VAL A 36 5.41 -17.40 29.97
C VAL A 36 6.80 -17.90 29.59
N ASN A 37 6.96 -19.22 29.60
CA ASN A 37 8.18 -19.92 29.18
C ASN A 37 7.82 -20.89 28.06
N ILE A 38 8.26 -20.60 26.84
CA ILE A 38 7.95 -21.42 25.67
C ILE A 38 9.27 -22.02 25.17
N PRO A 39 9.45 -23.35 25.27
CA PRO A 39 10.57 -24.01 24.62
C PRO A 39 10.34 -23.99 23.11
N MET A 40 11.24 -23.36 22.37
CA MET A 40 11.18 -23.30 20.92
C MET A 40 12.59 -23.39 20.33
N PRO A 41 12.75 -23.92 19.10
CA PRO A 41 14.03 -23.85 18.42
C PRO A 41 14.51 -22.40 18.27
N ALA A 42 15.82 -22.16 18.38
CA ALA A 42 16.42 -20.83 18.30
C ALA A 42 15.99 -20.04 17.06
N PHE A 43 15.87 -20.72 15.92
CA PHE A 43 15.40 -20.10 14.67
C PHE A 43 13.98 -19.53 14.76
N GLY A 44 13.12 -20.09 15.63
CA GLY A 44 11.73 -19.66 15.78
C GLY A 44 11.60 -18.18 16.15
N LEU A 45 12.51 -17.65 16.97
CA LEU A 45 12.54 -16.24 17.35
C LEU A 45 12.81 -15.33 16.15
N VAL A 46 13.72 -15.73 15.28
CA VAL A 46 14.07 -14.98 14.07
C VAL A 46 12.89 -14.93 13.12
N PHE A 47 12.20 -16.05 12.90
CA PHE A 47 10.99 -16.08 12.08
C PHE A 47 9.89 -15.20 12.64
N ILE A 48 9.61 -15.27 13.95
CA ILE A 48 8.59 -14.44 14.58
C ILE A 48 8.88 -12.96 14.34
N GLY A 49 10.13 -12.52 14.51
CA GLY A 49 10.53 -11.13 14.22
C GLY A 49 10.31 -10.75 12.77
N ILE A 50 10.71 -11.60 11.82
CA ILE A 50 10.50 -11.37 10.38
C ILE A 50 9.01 -11.29 10.06
N PHE A 51 8.19 -12.22 10.59
CA PHE A 51 6.75 -12.22 10.38
C PHE A 51 6.11 -10.95 10.93
N ILE A 52 6.46 -10.52 12.14
CA ILE A 52 5.95 -9.26 12.71
C ILE A 52 6.31 -8.08 11.81
N GLY A 53 7.56 -8.00 11.33
CA GLY A 53 7.99 -6.95 10.41
C GLY A 53 7.24 -6.97 9.07
N LEU A 54 7.07 -8.17 8.49
CA LEU A 54 6.38 -8.36 7.21
C LEU A 54 4.89 -8.03 7.32
N PHE A 55 4.21 -8.53 8.35
CA PHE A 55 2.81 -8.23 8.62
C PHE A 55 2.61 -6.74 8.89
N GLY A 56 3.46 -6.13 9.71
CA GLY A 56 3.43 -4.69 9.96
C GLY A 56 3.57 -3.88 8.67
N GLY A 57 4.56 -4.19 7.85
CA GLY A 57 4.76 -3.56 6.55
C GLY A 57 3.60 -3.76 5.58
N TRP A 58 3.02 -4.97 5.55
CA TRP A 58 1.89 -5.31 4.69
C TRP A 58 0.62 -4.52 5.07
N ILE A 59 0.31 -4.45 6.36
CA ILE A 59 -0.84 -3.70 6.89
C ILE A 59 -0.70 -2.21 6.55
N VAL A 60 0.48 -1.63 6.77
CA VAL A 60 0.75 -0.22 6.44
C VAL A 60 0.64 0.02 4.93
N SER A 61 1.13 -0.90 4.10
CA SER A 61 1.02 -0.83 2.65
C SER A 61 -0.44 -0.83 2.18
N ILE A 62 -1.28 -1.70 2.73
CA ILE A 62 -2.72 -1.73 2.43
C ILE A 62 -3.40 -0.42 2.82
N LEU A 63 -3.15 0.06 4.05
CA LEU A 63 -3.74 1.31 4.54
C LEU A 63 -3.35 2.52 3.69
N SER A 64 -2.08 2.59 3.27
CA SER A 64 -1.60 3.67 2.40
C SER A 64 -2.19 3.59 0.99
N GLY A 65 -2.35 2.38 0.43
CA GLY A 65 -3.01 2.14 -0.85
C GLY A 65 -4.48 2.57 -0.85
N VAL A 66 -5.24 2.24 0.20
CA VAL A 66 -6.64 2.66 0.35
C VAL A 66 -6.76 4.18 0.46
N ARG A 67 -5.84 4.84 1.18
CA ARG A 67 -5.83 6.30 1.31
C ARG A 67 -5.51 7.00 -0.02
N HIS A 68 -4.57 6.47 -0.80
CA HIS A 68 -4.29 6.98 -2.15
C HIS A 68 -5.48 6.78 -3.08
N ALA A 69 -6.10 5.60 -3.09
CA ALA A 69 -7.27 5.32 -3.92
C ALA A 69 -8.46 6.28 -3.60
N ARG A 70 -8.69 6.60 -2.32
CA ARG A 70 -9.69 7.61 -1.93
C ARG A 70 -9.33 9.01 -2.45
N ARG A 71 -8.05 9.39 -2.40
CA ARG A 71 -7.59 10.71 -2.88
C ARG A 71 -7.74 10.85 -4.39
N HIS A 72 -7.42 9.80 -5.16
CA HIS A 72 -7.65 9.80 -6.61
C HIS A 72 -9.13 9.98 -6.96
N ARG A 73 -10.03 9.24 -6.30
CA ARG A 73 -11.48 9.40 -6.52
C ARG A 73 -12.01 10.79 -6.19
N LEU A 74 -11.47 11.46 -5.18
CA LEU A 74 -11.86 12.84 -4.83
C LEU A 74 -11.28 13.86 -5.82
N ALA A 75 -10.05 13.65 -6.29
CA ALA A 75 -9.46 14.48 -7.34
C ALA A 75 -10.23 14.37 -8.66
N ASP A 76 -10.59 13.16 -9.08
CA ASP A 76 -11.37 12.92 -10.30
C ASP A 76 -12.73 13.61 -10.27
N LYS A 77 -13.41 13.59 -9.11
CA LYS A 77 -14.67 14.32 -8.91
C LYS A 77 -14.50 15.83 -9.07
N LYS A 78 -13.45 16.40 -8.46
CA LYS A 78 -13.16 17.84 -8.57
C LYS A 78 -12.80 18.25 -9.99
N ILE A 79 -12.02 17.43 -10.70
CA ILE A 79 -11.68 17.67 -12.12
C ILE A 79 -12.96 17.71 -12.95
N LYS A 80 -13.84 16.71 -12.80
CA LYS A 80 -15.09 16.63 -13.56
C LYS A 80 -16.04 17.79 -13.27
N GLU A 81 -16.07 18.28 -12.04
CA GLU A 81 -16.87 19.45 -11.66
C GLU A 81 -16.31 20.74 -12.26
N LEU A 82 -14.99 20.93 -12.23
CA LEU A 82 -14.32 22.06 -12.87
C LEU A 82 -14.51 22.06 -14.39
N GLU A 83 -14.40 20.90 -15.05
CA GLU A 83 -14.69 20.77 -16.48
C GLU A 83 -16.14 21.16 -16.82
N LYS A 84 -17.10 20.77 -15.98
CA LYS A 84 -18.51 21.14 -16.18
C LYS A 84 -18.73 22.64 -16.06
N GLN A 85 -18.11 23.30 -15.08
CA GLN A 85 -18.18 24.75 -14.91
C GLN A 85 -17.56 25.49 -16.10
N LEU A 86 -16.40 25.03 -16.56
CA LEU A 86 -15.69 25.64 -17.69
C LEU A 86 -16.46 25.50 -19.00
N ASN A 87 -17.12 24.35 -19.22
CA ASN A 87 -18.00 24.15 -20.38
C ASN A 87 -19.29 24.97 -20.30
N ALA A 88 -19.89 25.11 -19.11
CA ALA A 88 -21.06 25.96 -18.92
C ALA A 88 -20.71 27.43 -19.20
N GLU A 89 -19.59 27.92 -18.67
CA GLU A 89 -19.10 29.28 -18.90
C GLU A 89 -18.82 29.54 -20.39
N LYS A 90 -18.13 28.61 -21.08
CA LYS A 90 -17.93 28.70 -22.54
C LYS A 90 -19.24 28.79 -23.31
N SER A 91 -20.24 27.98 -22.96
CA SER A 91 -21.55 28.01 -23.61
C SER A 91 -22.26 29.35 -23.42
N ASN A 92 -22.14 29.96 -22.24
CA ASN A 92 -22.70 31.29 -21.96
C ASN A 92 -22.00 32.38 -22.78
N ILE A 93 -20.67 32.31 -22.93
CA ILE A 93 -19.90 33.22 -23.78
C ILE A 93 -20.32 33.09 -25.25
N ASP A 94 -20.48 31.86 -25.76
CA ASP A 94 -20.91 31.62 -27.15
C ASP A 94 -22.34 32.11 -27.40
N LEU A 95 -23.26 31.89 -26.46
CA LEU A 95 -24.64 32.42 -26.49
C LEU A 95 -24.66 33.95 -26.46
N SER A 96 -23.85 34.57 -25.61
CA SER A 96 -23.70 36.04 -25.56
C SER A 96 -23.17 36.60 -26.88
N LYS A 97 -22.21 35.91 -27.53
CA LYS A 97 -21.62 36.34 -28.80
C LYS A 97 -22.60 36.19 -29.97
N SER A 98 -23.42 35.14 -29.97
CA SER A 98 -24.51 34.91 -30.93
C SER A 98 -25.60 35.99 -30.84
N GLY A 99 -26.02 36.37 -29.63
CA GLY A 99 -27.04 37.40 -29.41
C GLY A 99 -26.62 38.81 -29.85
N ILE A 100 -25.31 39.10 -29.87
CA ILE A 100 -24.76 40.37 -30.37
C ILE A 100 -24.79 40.43 -31.90
N HIS A 101 -24.58 39.31 -32.59
CA HIS A 101 -24.56 39.27 -34.05
C HIS A 101 -25.97 39.31 -34.67
N GLY A 102 -26.99 38.80 -33.98
CA GLY A 102 -28.39 38.83 -34.45
C GLY A 102 -29.09 40.19 -34.34
N LYS A 103 -28.50 41.19 -33.68
CA LYS A 103 -29.06 42.54 -33.53
C LYS A 103 -28.52 43.57 -34.54
N SER A 104 -27.61 43.18 -35.43
CA SER A 104 -27.00 44.10 -36.42
C SER A 104 -27.48 43.88 -37.86
N SER A 105 -28.68 43.34 -38.07
CA SER A 105 -29.33 43.26 -39.40
C SER A 105 -30.75 43.78 -39.33
#